data_AF-A0A9P4IBM2-F1
#
_entry.id   AF-A0A9P4IBM2-F1
#
_cell.length_a   1.000
_cell.length_b   1.000
_cell.length_c   1.000
_cell.angle_alpha   90.00
_cell.angle_beta   90.00
_cell.angle_gamma   90.00
#
_symmetry.space_group_name_H-M   'P 1'
#
loop_
_entity.id
_entity.type
_entity.pdbx_description
1 polymer ?
#
loop_
_entity_poly.entity_id
_entity_poly.type
_entity_poly.pdbx_seq_one_letter_code
_entity_poly.pdbx_strand_id
1 'polypeptide(L)'
;LLIGISGPSSSGKTTLSRLLRDVLNSSPLLHAFILHEDDFYKTDAEIPVNTDGLQDWDCLESIDLPLLEKTLAHVKEHGSLPAGFESKEDKNDVGKVDIDWGVIERQTENLKQKVQTLQQGHERGKEAAGEASPALTIAIIDGFLLFAPSMASIRSLFSVKLFLRTDYATAKRRREARSGYVTLEGFWEDPPGYVDKVVWPNYVKDHSFLFRNGDVEGELNEGVCTELGIVGMPKGLEGNMTGVFEWA
;
A
#
# COMPACT_ATOMS: atom_id res chain seq x y z
N LEU A 1 10.86 -0.79 10.19
CA LEU A 1 10.79 -1.47 8.88
C LEU A 1 9.77 -0.75 8.01
N LEU A 2 9.99 -0.68 6.69
CA LEU A 2 8.99 -0.14 5.77
C LEU A 2 8.47 -1.27 4.87
N ILE A 3 7.16 -1.46 4.84
CA ILE A 3 6.47 -2.41 3.96
C ILE A 3 5.74 -1.57 2.90
N GLY A 4 6.09 -1.75 1.63
CA GLY A 4 5.34 -1.14 0.52
C GLY A 4 4.24 -2.08 0.06
N ILE A 5 3.01 -1.57 -0.06
CA ILE A 5 1.87 -2.27 -0.64
C ILE A 5 1.40 -1.43 -1.83
N SER A 6 1.59 -1.95 -3.03
CA SER A 6 1.26 -1.24 -4.26
C SER A 6 0.39 -2.05 -5.19
N GLY A 7 -0.10 -1.44 -6.28
CA GLY A 7 -1.05 -2.04 -7.20
C GLY A 7 -2.13 -1.07 -7.67
N PRO A 8 -2.94 -1.49 -8.66
CA PRO A 8 -3.92 -0.61 -9.30
C PRO A 8 -4.96 -0.07 -8.32
N SER A 9 -5.60 1.04 -8.71
CA SER A 9 -6.76 1.56 -7.99
C SER A 9 -7.82 0.46 -7.80
N SER A 10 -8.52 0.46 -6.66
CA SER A 10 -9.59 -0.50 -6.34
C SER A 10 -9.18 -1.99 -6.23
N SER A 11 -7.89 -2.30 -6.09
CA SER A 11 -7.39 -3.66 -5.89
C SER A 11 -7.52 -4.20 -4.45
N GLY A 12 -7.78 -3.34 -3.46
CA GLY A 12 -7.96 -3.74 -2.06
C GLY A 12 -6.76 -3.46 -1.15
N LYS A 13 -5.79 -2.64 -1.59
CA LYS A 13 -4.58 -2.31 -0.83
C LYS A 13 -4.87 -1.80 0.58
N THR A 14 -5.76 -0.82 0.72
CA THR A 14 -6.08 -0.19 2.02
C THR A 14 -6.74 -1.16 2.98
N THR A 15 -7.58 -2.05 2.45
CA THR A 15 -8.14 -3.15 3.22
C THR A 15 -7.05 -4.07 3.77
N LEU A 16 -6.12 -4.52 2.90
CA LEU A 16 -5.02 -5.37 3.30
C LEU A 16 -4.10 -4.67 4.33
N SER A 17 -3.73 -3.41 4.09
CA SER A 17 -2.90 -2.61 4.98
C SER A 17 -3.48 -2.53 6.40
N ARG A 18 -4.80 -2.30 6.53
CA ARG A 18 -5.49 -2.26 7.81
C ARG A 18 -5.51 -3.62 8.51
N LEU A 19 -5.81 -4.69 7.79
CA LEU A 19 -5.78 -6.06 8.34
C LEU A 19 -4.39 -6.43 8.85
N LEU A 20 -3.35 -6.15 8.07
CA LEU A 20 -1.96 -6.40 8.47
C LEU A 20 -1.56 -5.55 9.68
N ARG A 21 -1.91 -4.26 9.70
CA ARG A 21 -1.67 -3.38 10.86
C ARG A 21 -2.28 -3.97 12.13
N ASP A 22 -3.55 -4.38 12.08
CA ASP A 22 -4.28 -4.87 13.24
C ASP A 22 -3.68 -6.19 13.76
N VAL A 23 -3.31 -7.09 12.86
CA VAL A 23 -2.62 -8.34 13.20
C VAL A 23 -1.24 -8.07 13.80
N LEU A 24 -0.45 -7.17 13.21
CA LEU A 24 0.88 -6.80 13.72
C LEU A 24 0.79 -6.17 15.11
N ASN A 25 -0.17 -5.27 15.34
CA ASN A 25 -0.40 -4.62 16.63
C ASN A 25 -1.00 -5.54 17.70
N SER A 26 -1.34 -6.78 17.37
CA SER A 26 -1.81 -7.77 18.36
C SER A 26 -0.70 -8.21 19.33
N SER A 27 0.57 -7.96 18.99
CA SER A 27 1.73 -8.25 19.82
C SER A 27 2.29 -6.97 20.45
N PRO A 28 2.58 -6.95 21.77
CA PRO A 28 3.16 -5.78 22.43
C PRO A 28 4.60 -5.46 22.00
N LEU A 29 5.25 -6.38 21.26
CA LEU A 29 6.61 -6.18 20.75
C LEU A 29 6.65 -5.50 19.38
N LEU A 30 5.49 -5.30 18.76
CA LEU A 30 5.35 -4.69 17.44
C LEU A 30 4.50 -3.45 17.56
N HIS A 31 4.84 -2.44 16.76
CA HIS A 31 4.02 -1.26 16.58
C HIS A 31 3.91 -0.99 15.09
N ALA A 32 2.70 -1.05 14.55
CA ALA A 32 2.40 -0.87 13.15
C ALA A 32 1.47 0.32 12.92
N PHE A 33 1.79 1.13 11.92
CA PHE A 33 0.93 2.21 11.43
C PHE A 33 0.96 2.26 9.89
N ILE A 34 -0.03 2.93 9.32
CA ILE A 34 -0.20 3.05 7.87
C ILE A 34 0.09 4.49 7.46
N LEU A 35 0.75 4.64 6.31
CA LEU A 35 0.92 5.90 5.60
C LEU A 35 0.37 5.70 4.19
N HIS A 36 -0.58 6.54 3.77
CA HIS A 36 -1.18 6.47 2.45
C HIS A 36 -0.46 7.41 1.49
N GLU A 37 -0.10 6.94 0.29
CA GLU A 37 0.43 7.80 -0.79
C GLU A 37 -0.55 8.92 -1.15
N ASP A 38 -1.86 8.62 -1.06
CA ASP A 38 -2.94 9.57 -1.31
C ASP A 38 -2.96 10.75 -0.30
N ASP A 39 -2.32 10.62 0.88
CA ASP A 39 -2.15 11.76 1.81
C ASP A 39 -1.18 12.83 1.25
N PHE A 40 -0.50 12.54 0.14
CA PHE A 40 0.50 13.40 -0.51
C PHE A 40 0.02 13.94 -1.86
N TYR A 41 -1.27 13.88 -2.18
CA TYR A 41 -1.78 14.64 -3.33
C TYR A 41 -1.51 16.13 -3.17
N LYS A 42 -1.24 16.80 -4.29
CA LYS A 42 -1.20 18.26 -4.37
C LYS A 42 -2.61 18.85 -4.25
N THR A 43 -2.67 20.18 -4.21
CA THR A 43 -3.96 20.88 -4.24
C THR A 43 -4.68 20.63 -5.56
N ASP A 44 -6.01 20.72 -5.56
CA ASP A 44 -6.85 20.48 -6.73
C ASP A 44 -6.41 21.38 -7.90
N ALA A 45 -5.99 22.62 -7.63
CA ALA A 45 -5.49 23.55 -8.64
C ALA A 45 -4.14 23.16 -9.28
N GLU A 46 -3.36 22.31 -8.61
CA GLU A 46 -2.04 21.86 -9.06
C GLU A 46 -2.07 20.49 -9.77
N ILE A 47 -3.23 19.82 -9.76
CA ILE A 47 -3.40 18.55 -10.47
C ILE A 47 -3.29 18.79 -11.98
N PRO A 48 -2.40 18.06 -12.68
CA PRO A 48 -2.20 18.24 -14.11
C PRO A 48 -3.47 17.89 -14.89
N VAL A 49 -3.63 18.49 -16.06
CA VAL A 49 -4.74 18.20 -16.97
C VAL A 49 -4.20 17.46 -18.19
N ASN A 50 -4.79 16.30 -18.49
CA ASN A 50 -4.40 15.48 -19.63
C ASN A 50 -4.90 16.06 -20.96
N THR A 51 -4.57 15.39 -22.07
CA THR A 51 -4.95 15.84 -23.43
C THR A 51 -6.46 15.84 -23.69
N ASP A 52 -7.24 15.11 -22.90
CA ASP A 52 -8.71 15.07 -22.97
C ASP A 52 -9.37 16.17 -22.11
N GLY A 53 -8.57 17.02 -21.46
CA GLY A 53 -9.09 18.07 -20.58
C GLY A 53 -9.51 17.56 -19.19
N LEU A 54 -9.10 16.36 -18.80
CA LEU A 54 -9.39 15.76 -17.49
C LEU A 54 -8.23 15.99 -16.53
N GLN A 55 -8.52 16.30 -15.27
CA GLN A 55 -7.51 16.32 -14.20
C GLN A 55 -6.97 14.89 -13.99
N ASP A 56 -5.66 14.73 -14.04
CA ASP A 56 -5.00 13.44 -13.89
C ASP A 56 -4.50 13.27 -12.45
N TRP A 57 -5.36 12.66 -11.63
CA TRP A 57 -5.04 12.29 -10.25
C TRP A 57 -4.23 10.99 -10.16
N ASP A 58 -4.07 10.23 -11.24
CA ASP A 58 -3.46 8.91 -11.22
C ASP A 58 -2.05 8.95 -11.85
N CYS A 59 -1.30 10.04 -11.65
CA CYS A 59 0.04 10.22 -12.19
C CYS A 59 1.05 10.75 -11.15
N LEU A 60 2.34 10.65 -11.45
CA LEU A 60 3.41 11.12 -10.56
C LEU A 60 3.28 12.60 -10.22
N GLU A 61 2.93 13.42 -11.21
CA GLU A 61 2.86 14.87 -11.07
C GLU A 61 1.73 15.34 -10.16
N SER A 62 0.76 14.48 -9.85
CA SER A 62 -0.30 14.73 -8.87
C SER A 62 0.17 14.62 -7.42
N ILE A 63 1.33 13.98 -7.18
CA ILE A 63 1.89 13.72 -5.84
C ILE A 63 2.95 14.76 -5.49
N ASP A 64 2.91 15.29 -4.26
CA ASP A 64 4.01 16.04 -3.64
C ASP A 64 5.13 15.06 -3.24
N LEU A 65 5.91 14.66 -4.25
CA LEU A 65 7.01 13.73 -4.10
C LEU A 65 8.06 14.21 -3.07
N PRO A 66 8.50 15.49 -3.06
CA PRO A 66 9.38 16.00 -2.02
C PRO A 66 8.85 15.81 -0.60
N LEU A 67 7.55 16.04 -0.37
CA LEU A 67 6.93 15.83 0.95
C LEU A 67 6.88 14.34 1.33
N LEU A 68 6.56 13.46 0.37
CA LEU A 68 6.57 12.02 0.56
C LEU A 68 7.97 11.51 0.93
N GLU A 69 8.99 11.90 0.16
CA GLU A 69 10.38 11.52 0.42
C GLU A 69 10.87 12.00 1.79
N LYS A 70 10.56 13.25 2.16
CA LYS A 70 10.91 13.80 3.48
C LYS A 70 10.21 13.05 4.61
N THR A 71 8.94 12.71 4.44
CA THR A 71 8.17 11.97 5.44
C THR A 71 8.70 10.55 5.61
N LEU A 72 9.00 9.84 4.52
CA LEU A 72 9.58 8.50 4.58
C LEU A 72 10.98 8.50 5.21
N ALA A 73 11.80 9.52 4.93
CA ALA A 73 13.10 9.68 5.58
C ALA A 73 12.93 9.86 7.10
N HIS A 74 12.01 10.71 7.54
CA HIS A 74 11.68 10.90 8.95
C HIS A 74 11.21 9.59 9.61
N VAL A 75 10.30 8.85 8.98
CA VAL A 75 9.82 7.56 9.49
C VAL A 75 10.96 6.55 9.61
N LYS A 76 11.88 6.52 8.64
CA LYS A 76 13.03 5.60 8.67
C LYS A 76 14.02 5.94 9.78
N GLU A 77 14.19 7.23 10.10
CA GLU A 77 15.09 7.71 11.15
C GLU A 77 14.49 7.58 12.55
N HIS A 78 13.22 7.94 12.73
CA HIS A 78 12.60 8.07 14.05
C HIS A 78 11.64 6.94 14.40
N GLY A 79 11.19 6.15 13.42
CA GLY A 79 10.18 5.11 13.66
C GLY A 79 8.79 5.67 14.01
N SER A 80 8.50 6.92 13.65
CA SER A 80 7.22 7.57 13.87
C SER A 80 6.91 8.54 12.73
N LEU A 81 5.65 8.96 12.61
CA LEU A 81 5.28 10.05 11.70
C LEU A 81 5.77 11.40 12.24
N PRO A 82 6.04 12.39 11.35
CA PRO A 82 6.33 13.75 11.78
C PRO A 82 5.23 14.32 12.68
N ALA A 83 5.61 15.12 13.67
CA ALA A 83 4.65 15.76 14.57
C ALA A 83 3.65 16.62 13.77
N GLY A 84 2.35 16.43 14.04
CA GLY A 84 1.27 17.13 13.35
C GLY A 84 0.87 16.53 11.99
N PHE A 85 1.45 15.40 11.58
CA PHE A 85 0.95 14.66 10.42
C PHE A 85 -0.43 14.08 10.74
N GLU A 86 -1.42 14.40 9.91
CA GLU A 86 -2.77 13.85 10.00
C GLU A 86 -3.13 13.16 8.68
N SER A 87 -3.32 11.83 8.73
CA SER A 87 -3.84 11.10 7.58
C SER A 87 -5.32 11.44 7.37
N LYS A 88 -5.67 11.74 6.12
CA LYS A 88 -7.06 11.93 5.68
C LYS A 88 -7.66 10.60 5.26
N GLU A 89 -6.86 9.73 4.66
CA GLU A 89 -7.29 8.43 4.15
C GLU A 89 -7.57 7.40 5.25
N ASP A 90 -6.85 7.43 6.38
CA ASP A 90 -7.12 6.47 7.47
C ASP A 90 -8.49 6.70 8.13
N LYS A 91 -9.14 7.84 7.86
CA LYS A 91 -10.50 8.17 8.32
C LYS A 91 -11.60 7.66 7.39
N ASN A 92 -11.26 7.23 6.16
CA ASN A 92 -12.24 6.74 5.19
C ASN A 92 -12.75 5.33 5.57
N ASP A 93 -14.07 5.12 5.47
CA ASP A 93 -14.67 3.80 5.69
C ASP A 93 -14.32 2.86 4.52
N VAL A 94 -13.83 1.66 4.82
CA VAL A 94 -13.49 0.63 3.82
C VAL A 94 -14.71 -0.26 3.53
N GLY A 95 -15.84 -0.01 4.21
CA GLY A 95 -17.08 -0.75 4.07
C GLY A 95 -16.97 -2.16 4.65
N LYS A 96 -18.02 -2.97 4.47
CA LYS A 96 -17.99 -4.38 4.86
C LYS A 96 -17.02 -5.15 3.98
N VAL A 97 -15.93 -5.61 4.58
CA VAL A 97 -14.98 -6.52 3.94
C VAL A 97 -15.51 -7.94 4.11
N ASP A 98 -15.75 -8.62 2.99
CA ASP A 98 -16.05 -10.05 3.01
C ASP A 98 -14.74 -10.82 3.28
N ILE A 99 -14.60 -11.29 4.51
CA ILE A 99 -13.39 -11.96 5.00
C ILE A 99 -13.72 -13.05 6.01
N ASP A 100 -12.95 -14.14 5.96
CA ASP A 100 -13.01 -15.20 6.95
C ASP A 100 -12.22 -14.78 8.19
N TRP A 101 -12.92 -14.32 9.22
CA TRP A 101 -12.31 -13.91 10.48
C TRP A 101 -11.57 -15.03 11.20
N GLY A 102 -11.95 -16.30 10.98
CA GLY A 102 -11.23 -17.44 11.56
C GLY A 102 -9.82 -17.59 10.98
N VAL A 103 -9.61 -17.15 9.74
CA VAL A 103 -8.28 -17.06 9.13
C VAL A 103 -7.46 -15.96 9.80
N ILE A 104 -8.05 -14.78 10.00
CA ILE A 104 -7.37 -13.63 10.65
C ILE A 104 -6.95 -14.01 12.08
N GLU A 105 -7.83 -14.61 12.85
CA GLU A 105 -7.56 -15.05 14.22
C GLU A 105 -6.42 -16.08 14.26
N ARG A 106 -6.45 -17.07 13.36
CA ARG A 106 -5.39 -18.08 13.26
C ARG A 106 -4.03 -17.46 12.93
N GLN A 107 -3.97 -16.54 11.96
CA GLN A 107 -2.70 -15.88 11.61
C GLN A 107 -2.22 -14.92 12.70
N THR A 108 -3.14 -14.28 13.41
CA THR A 108 -2.84 -13.47 14.59
C THR A 108 -2.14 -14.29 15.67
N GLU A 109 -2.67 -15.47 15.99
CA GLU A 109 -2.05 -16.38 16.96
C GLU A 109 -0.69 -16.91 16.47
N ASN A 110 -0.59 -17.30 15.20
CA ASN A 110 0.69 -17.72 14.60
C ASN A 110 1.76 -16.62 14.69
N LEU A 111 1.39 -15.36 14.44
CA LEU A 111 2.30 -14.23 14.56
C LEU A 111 2.77 -14.06 16.01
N LYS A 112 1.85 -14.06 16.98
CA LYS A 112 2.20 -13.94 18.41
C LYS A 112 3.21 -15.01 18.83
N GLN A 113 2.98 -16.26 18.44
CA GLN A 113 3.89 -17.36 18.73
C GLN A 113 5.28 -17.18 18.10
N LYS A 114 5.34 -16.76 16.82
CA LYS A 114 6.61 -16.47 16.14
C LYS A 114 7.38 -15.34 16.82
N VAL A 115 6.69 -14.24 17.14
CA VAL A 115 7.29 -13.07 17.79
C VAL A 115 7.79 -13.41 19.20
N GLN A 116 7.03 -14.18 19.98
CA GLN A 116 7.45 -14.65 21.30
C GLN A 116 8.67 -15.57 21.23
N THR A 117 8.73 -16.47 20.24
CA THR A 117 9.88 -17.35 20.02
C THR A 117 11.14 -16.55 19.68
N LEU A 118 11.02 -15.53 18.83
CA LEU A 118 12.12 -14.63 18.50
C LEU A 118 12.62 -13.85 19.72
N GLN A 119 11.71 -13.38 20.59
CA GLN A 119 12.08 -12.70 21.83
C GLN A 119 12.88 -13.62 22.76
N GLN A 120 12.40 -14.85 23.01
CA GLN A 120 13.09 -15.80 23.88
C GLN A 120 14.49 -16.18 23.35
N GLY A 121 14.66 -16.25 22.02
CA GLY A 121 15.97 -16.44 21.40
C GLY A 121 16.90 -15.24 21.58
N HIS A 122 16.36 -14.02 21.59
CA HIS A 122 17.11 -12.78 21.75
C HIS A 122 17.50 -12.50 23.22
N GLU A 123 16.64 -12.85 24.18
CA GLU A 123 16.90 -12.70 25.62
C GLU A 123 18.00 -13.63 26.11
N ARG A 124 18.12 -14.86 25.57
CA ARG A 124 19.24 -15.79 25.86
C ARG A 124 20.61 -15.25 25.42
N GLY A 125 20.67 -14.17 24.63
CA GLY A 125 21.90 -13.48 24.23
C GLY A 125 22.13 -12.12 24.90
N LYS A 126 21.16 -11.60 25.67
CA LYS A 126 21.15 -10.23 26.24
C LYS A 126 20.97 -10.20 27.77
N GLU A 127 21.46 -11.20 28.50
CA GLU A 127 21.48 -11.17 29.98
C GLU A 127 22.35 -10.03 30.60
N ALA A 128 22.94 -9.12 29.81
CA ALA A 128 23.88 -8.10 30.28
C ALA A 128 23.37 -6.65 30.34
N ALA A 129 22.14 -6.32 29.93
CA ALA A 129 21.65 -4.93 30.02
C ALA A 129 20.15 -4.89 30.31
N GLY A 130 19.77 -4.54 31.54
CA GLY A 130 18.40 -4.54 32.07
C GLY A 130 17.44 -3.49 31.50
N GLU A 131 17.49 -3.23 30.20
CA GLU A 131 16.55 -2.35 29.50
C GLU A 131 15.59 -3.18 28.65
N ALA A 132 14.29 -2.92 28.78
CA ALA A 132 13.28 -3.50 27.90
C ALA A 132 13.61 -3.13 26.45
N SER A 133 13.71 -4.15 25.57
CA SER A 133 13.95 -3.87 24.16
C SER A 133 12.75 -3.11 23.58
N PRO A 134 12.95 -1.96 22.91
CA PRO A 134 11.85 -1.18 22.35
C PRO A 134 11.10 -2.01 21.29
N ALA A 135 9.79 -1.79 21.18
CA ALA A 135 8.96 -2.44 20.17
C ALA A 135 9.49 -2.15 18.76
N LEU A 136 9.46 -3.14 17.88
CA LEU A 136 9.83 -2.96 16.48
C LEU A 136 8.73 -2.19 15.77
N THR A 137 9.06 -0.98 15.29
CA THR A 137 8.12 -0.20 14.48
C THR A 137 8.11 -0.66 13.02
N ILE A 138 6.91 -0.85 12.49
CA ILE A 138 6.62 -1.23 11.10
C ILE A 138 5.71 -0.15 10.51
N ALA A 139 6.18 0.55 9.48
CA ALA A 139 5.31 1.43 8.69
C ALA A 139 4.86 0.70 7.43
N ILE A 140 3.56 0.64 7.21
CA ILE A 140 2.94 0.10 5.99
C ILE A 140 2.62 1.29 5.08
N ILE A 141 3.21 1.33 3.90
CA ILE A 141 3.05 2.41 2.93
C ILE A 141 2.18 1.85 1.82
N ASP A 142 0.96 2.37 1.71
CA ASP A 142 -0.04 1.96 0.73
C ASP A 142 -0.18 3.02 -0.36
N GLY A 143 0.02 2.64 -1.62
CA GLY A 143 -0.06 3.59 -2.72
C GLY A 143 -0.14 2.95 -4.10
N PHE A 144 -0.79 3.62 -5.03
CA PHE A 144 -0.99 3.09 -6.38
C PHE A 144 0.27 3.14 -7.25
N LEU A 145 1.23 4.02 -6.94
CA LEU A 145 2.36 4.35 -7.79
C LEU A 145 3.72 3.91 -7.22
N LEU A 146 3.77 3.48 -5.96
CA LEU A 146 4.99 3.19 -5.20
C LEU A 146 6.02 2.31 -5.92
N PHE A 147 5.59 1.42 -6.82
CA PHE A 147 6.50 0.51 -7.52
C PHE A 147 6.83 0.91 -8.95
N ALA A 148 6.29 2.02 -9.46
CA ALA A 148 6.60 2.54 -10.79
C ALA A 148 8.10 2.82 -10.97
N PRO A 149 8.64 2.79 -12.20
CA PRO A 149 10.05 3.12 -12.45
C PRO A 149 10.42 4.53 -11.97
N SER A 150 9.49 5.49 -12.07
CA SER A 150 9.61 6.84 -11.55
C SER A 150 9.78 6.92 -10.03
N MET A 151 9.28 5.92 -9.30
CA MET A 151 9.37 5.80 -7.83
C MET A 151 10.57 4.95 -7.38
N ALA A 152 11.59 4.76 -8.21
CA ALA A 152 12.72 3.88 -7.87
C ALA A 152 13.43 4.23 -6.55
N SER A 153 13.60 5.53 -6.25
CA SER A 153 14.20 6.01 -4.99
C SER A 153 13.38 5.55 -3.79
N ILE A 154 12.07 5.80 -3.81
CA ILE A 154 11.12 5.40 -2.77
C ILE A 154 11.03 3.88 -2.66
N ARG A 155 10.86 3.18 -3.79
CA ARG A 155 10.79 1.71 -3.85
C ARG A 155 11.99 1.06 -3.16
N SER A 156 13.19 1.63 -3.31
CA SER A 156 14.40 1.09 -2.69
C SER A 156 14.40 1.13 -1.16
N LEU A 157 13.54 1.96 -0.54
CA LEU A 157 13.43 2.08 0.91
C LEU A 157 12.69 0.91 1.55
N PHE A 158 11.85 0.20 0.80
CA PHE A 158 10.98 -0.85 1.34
C PHE A 158 11.71 -2.17 1.58
N SER A 159 11.56 -2.68 2.80
CA SER A 159 12.07 -3.98 3.23
C SER A 159 11.24 -5.13 2.66
N VAL A 160 9.93 -4.95 2.53
CA VAL A 160 8.98 -5.88 1.92
C VAL A 160 8.16 -5.12 0.89
N LYS A 161 7.92 -5.72 -0.27
CA LYS A 161 7.20 -5.11 -1.40
C LYS A 161 6.10 -6.06 -1.87
N LEU A 162 4.84 -5.76 -1.52
CA LEU A 162 3.67 -6.53 -1.93
C LEU A 162 2.96 -5.82 -3.07
N PHE A 163 2.73 -6.51 -4.18
CA PHE A 163 2.05 -5.94 -5.35
C PHE A 163 0.70 -6.64 -5.59
N LEU A 164 -0.38 -5.94 -5.31
CA LEU A 164 -1.75 -6.39 -5.58
C LEU A 164 -2.08 -6.22 -7.07
N ARG A 165 -3.03 -7.03 -7.53
CA ARG A 165 -3.47 -7.04 -8.93
C ARG A 165 -4.99 -7.02 -8.99
N THR A 166 -5.52 -6.62 -10.14
CA THR A 166 -6.94 -6.75 -10.49
C THR A 166 -7.06 -6.67 -12.01
N ASP A 167 -8.13 -7.19 -12.57
CA ASP A 167 -8.49 -6.97 -13.98
C ASP A 167 -9.15 -5.60 -14.19
N TYR A 168 -9.15 -5.13 -15.44
CA TYR A 168 -9.71 -3.84 -15.85
C TYR A 168 -11.19 -3.74 -15.49
N ALA A 169 -11.97 -4.79 -15.77
CA ALA A 169 -13.41 -4.80 -15.56
C ALA A 169 -13.77 -4.62 -14.07
N THR A 170 -12.98 -5.20 -13.17
CA THR A 170 -13.12 -5.11 -11.73
C THR A 170 -12.65 -3.77 -11.21
N ALA A 171 -11.50 -3.26 -11.68
CA ALA A 171 -11.03 -1.91 -11.33
C ALA A 171 -12.09 -0.87 -11.70
N LYS A 172 -12.60 -0.93 -12.93
CA LYS A 172 -13.62 -0.02 -13.45
C LYS A 172 -14.90 -0.05 -12.64
N ARG A 173 -15.52 -1.22 -12.51
CA ARG A 173 -16.75 -1.40 -11.73
C ARG A 173 -16.63 -0.89 -10.30
N ARG A 174 -15.49 -1.13 -9.63
CA ARG A 174 -15.27 -0.68 -8.26
C ARG A 174 -14.97 0.81 -8.15
N ARG A 175 -14.23 1.39 -9.12
CA ARG A 175 -13.91 2.82 -9.16
C ARG A 175 -15.17 3.65 -9.43
N GLU A 176 -15.96 3.26 -10.44
CA GLU A 176 -17.21 3.93 -10.80
C GLU A 176 -18.31 3.79 -9.74
N ALA A 177 -18.20 2.80 -8.84
CA ALA A 177 -19.12 2.65 -7.71
C ALA A 177 -18.76 3.53 -6.49
N ARG A 178 -17.65 4.27 -6.51
CA ARG A 178 -17.30 5.17 -5.42
C ARG A 178 -18.14 6.45 -5.52
N SER A 179 -18.61 6.94 -4.37
CA SER A 179 -19.40 8.16 -4.30
C SER A 179 -18.59 9.45 -4.56
N GLY A 180 -17.27 9.35 -4.62
CA GLY A 180 -16.31 10.45 -4.77
C GLY A 180 -15.19 10.39 -3.72
N TYR A 181 -14.37 11.44 -3.68
CA TYR A 181 -13.11 11.55 -2.97
C TYR A 181 -13.05 12.87 -2.21
N VAL A 182 -12.58 12.85 -0.97
CA VAL A 182 -12.29 14.07 -0.22
C VAL A 182 -10.91 14.57 -0.63
N THR A 183 -10.82 15.80 -1.15
CA THR A 183 -9.55 16.39 -1.58
C THR A 183 -9.00 17.36 -0.53
N LEU A 184 -7.88 18.02 -0.82
CA LEU A 184 -7.36 19.08 0.06
C LEU A 184 -8.31 20.29 0.11
N GLU A 185 -9.02 20.57 -1.00
CA GLU A 185 -9.80 21.79 -1.18
C GLU A 185 -11.31 21.55 -1.30
N GLY A 186 -11.77 20.29 -1.29
CA GLY A 186 -13.19 19.97 -1.32
C GLY A 186 -13.49 18.50 -1.57
N PHE A 187 -14.26 18.25 -2.63
CA PHE A 187 -14.77 16.93 -2.98
C PHE A 187 -14.67 16.74 -4.49
N TRP A 188 -14.09 15.61 -4.90
CA TRP A 188 -13.90 15.22 -6.29
C TRP A 188 -14.77 14.01 -6.63
N GLU A 189 -15.40 14.03 -7.80
CA GLU A 189 -16.10 12.89 -8.37
C GLU A 189 -15.53 12.61 -9.76
N ASP A 190 -15.20 11.34 -10.01
CA ASP A 190 -14.67 10.93 -11.30
C ASP A 190 -15.67 11.25 -12.42
N PRO A 191 -15.28 12.03 -13.45
CA PRO A 191 -16.17 12.31 -14.57
C PRO A 191 -16.45 11.05 -15.42
N PRO A 192 -17.52 11.03 -16.23
CA PRO A 192 -17.83 9.87 -17.06
C PRO A 192 -16.67 9.44 -17.97
N GLY A 193 -16.30 8.16 -17.89
CA GLY A 193 -15.19 7.58 -18.66
C GLY A 193 -13.79 7.84 -18.07
N TYR A 194 -13.69 8.38 -16.85
CA TYR A 194 -12.41 8.67 -16.19
C TYR A 194 -11.51 7.43 -16.08
N VAL A 195 -12.07 6.26 -15.79
CA VAL A 195 -11.29 5.00 -15.72
C VAL A 195 -10.62 4.69 -17.05
N ASP A 196 -11.34 4.88 -18.15
CA ASP A 196 -10.88 4.54 -19.51
C ASP A 196 -9.80 5.50 -20.01
N LYS A 197 -9.88 6.76 -19.58
CA LYS A 197 -9.06 7.87 -20.09
C LYS A 197 -7.89 8.22 -19.18
N VAL A 198 -7.94 7.86 -17.90
CA VAL A 198 -6.95 8.28 -16.90
C VAL A 198 -6.46 7.08 -16.08
N VAL A 199 -7.32 6.51 -15.24
CA VAL A 199 -6.92 5.51 -14.22
C VAL A 199 -6.21 4.30 -14.83
N TRP A 200 -6.85 3.65 -15.81
CA TRP A 200 -6.29 2.41 -16.38
C TRP A 200 -5.08 2.67 -17.30
N PRO A 201 -5.11 3.66 -18.21
CA PRO A 201 -3.94 4.00 -19.01
C PRO A 201 -2.70 4.34 -18.15
N ASN A 202 -2.85 5.09 -17.06
CA ASN A 202 -1.72 5.39 -16.18
C ASN A 202 -1.24 4.15 -15.42
N TYR A 203 -2.14 3.30 -14.93
CA TYR A 203 -1.73 2.01 -14.35
C TYR A 203 -0.89 1.18 -15.33
N VAL A 204 -1.33 1.06 -16.58
CA VAL A 204 -0.60 0.34 -17.64
C VAL A 204 0.76 0.98 -17.89
N LYS A 205 0.81 2.30 -18.06
CA LYS A 205 2.05 3.06 -18.26
C LYS A 205 3.05 2.79 -17.15
N ASP A 206 2.61 2.86 -15.89
CA ASP A 206 3.50 2.83 -14.74
C ASP A 206 3.87 1.42 -14.27
N HIS A 207 3.10 0.39 -14.65
CA HIS A 207 3.30 -0.98 -14.14
C HIS A 207 3.47 -2.07 -15.18
N SER A 208 3.26 -1.80 -16.49
CA SER A 208 3.42 -2.81 -17.56
C SER A 208 4.77 -3.54 -17.53
N PHE A 209 5.84 -2.87 -17.09
CA PHE A 209 7.17 -3.47 -16.95
C PHE A 209 7.24 -4.65 -15.96
N LEU A 210 6.30 -4.75 -15.01
CA LEU A 210 6.17 -5.87 -14.08
C LEU A 210 5.55 -7.12 -14.72
N PHE A 211 5.02 -7.02 -15.94
CA PHE A 211 4.25 -8.08 -16.59
C PHE A 211 4.91 -8.56 -17.87
N ARG A 212 4.67 -9.83 -18.21
CA ARG A 212 5.17 -10.41 -19.46
C ARG A 212 4.51 -9.71 -20.65
N ASN A 213 5.33 -9.30 -21.62
CA ASN A 213 4.89 -8.57 -22.82
C ASN A 213 4.16 -7.24 -22.54
N GLY A 214 4.25 -6.70 -21.32
CA GLY A 214 3.53 -5.47 -20.94
C GLY A 214 2.03 -5.65 -20.67
N ASP A 215 1.53 -6.89 -20.64
CA ASP A 215 0.11 -7.19 -20.40
C ASP A 215 -0.20 -7.21 -18.90
N VAL A 216 -0.77 -6.12 -18.38
CA VAL A 216 -1.08 -5.96 -16.95
C VAL A 216 -2.16 -6.90 -16.42
N GLU A 217 -2.91 -7.58 -17.29
CA GLU A 217 -3.88 -8.63 -16.92
C GLU A 217 -3.29 -10.04 -17.09
N GLY A 218 -2.13 -10.12 -17.74
CA GLY A 218 -1.36 -11.32 -18.04
C GLY A 218 -0.55 -11.85 -16.85
N GLU A 219 0.52 -12.59 -17.11
CA GLU A 219 1.39 -13.09 -16.03
C GLU A 219 2.46 -12.08 -15.62
N LEU A 220 2.83 -12.08 -14.34
CA LEU A 220 3.97 -11.28 -13.88
C LEU A 220 5.27 -11.77 -14.53
N ASN A 221 6.17 -10.84 -14.77
CA ASN A 221 7.53 -11.12 -15.18
C ASN A 221 8.36 -11.48 -13.93
N GLU A 222 8.47 -12.79 -13.65
CA GLU A 222 9.21 -13.31 -12.49
C GLU A 222 10.65 -12.82 -12.40
N GLY A 223 11.34 -12.62 -13.53
CA GLY A 223 12.70 -12.09 -13.56
C GLY A 223 12.76 -10.67 -13.01
N VAL A 224 11.87 -9.80 -13.49
CA VAL A 224 11.77 -8.40 -13.01
C VAL A 224 11.31 -8.34 -11.56
N CYS A 225 10.31 -9.12 -11.17
CA CYS A 225 9.83 -9.19 -9.79
C CYS A 225 10.95 -9.65 -8.83
N THR A 226 11.73 -10.66 -9.21
CA THR A 226 12.86 -11.16 -8.42
C THR A 226 13.96 -10.11 -8.30
N GLU A 227 14.35 -9.48 -9.40
CA GLU A 227 15.37 -8.43 -9.44
C GLU A 227 15.01 -7.25 -8.52
N LEU A 228 13.73 -6.86 -8.50
CA LEU A 228 13.25 -5.74 -7.70
C LEU A 228 12.80 -6.13 -6.28
N GLY A 229 12.80 -7.43 -5.97
CA GLY A 229 12.31 -7.97 -4.70
C GLY A 229 10.82 -7.69 -4.48
N ILE A 230 10.02 -7.65 -5.54
CA ILE A 230 8.57 -7.46 -5.51
C ILE A 230 7.89 -8.82 -5.44
N VAL A 231 7.12 -9.03 -4.39
CA VAL A 231 6.25 -10.20 -4.25
C VAL A 231 4.88 -9.83 -4.82
N GLY A 232 4.56 -10.41 -5.98
CA GLY A 232 3.29 -10.17 -6.64
C GLY A 232 2.18 -11.12 -6.18
N MET A 233 0.98 -10.60 -6.07
CA MET A 233 -0.22 -11.37 -5.73
C MET A 233 -0.45 -12.47 -6.78
N PRO A 234 -0.64 -13.74 -6.34
CA PRO A 234 -1.03 -14.81 -7.24
C PRO A 234 -2.32 -14.49 -7.98
N LYS A 235 -2.38 -14.89 -9.24
CA LYS A 235 -3.60 -14.81 -10.05
C LYS A 235 -4.68 -15.72 -9.45
N GLY A 236 -5.93 -15.27 -9.46
CA GLY A 236 -7.08 -15.95 -8.87
C GLY A 236 -7.43 -15.49 -7.45
N LEU A 237 -6.63 -14.62 -6.84
CA LEU A 237 -6.95 -14.00 -5.55
C LEU A 237 -7.70 -12.67 -5.70
N GLU A 238 -7.88 -12.17 -6.92
CA GLU A 238 -8.60 -10.93 -7.20
C GLU A 238 -10.01 -11.00 -6.60
N GLY A 239 -10.31 -10.09 -5.67
CA GLY A 239 -11.60 -10.04 -5.00
C GLY A 239 -11.82 -11.07 -3.88
N ASN A 240 -10.83 -11.92 -3.57
CA ASN A 240 -10.83 -12.79 -2.40
C ASN A 240 -9.91 -12.23 -1.31
N MET A 241 -10.42 -11.32 -0.47
CA MET A 241 -9.59 -10.65 0.55
C MET A 241 -9.00 -11.64 1.58
N THR A 242 -9.70 -12.73 1.90
CA THR A 242 -9.15 -13.80 2.76
C THR A 242 -7.88 -14.40 2.16
N GLY A 243 -7.94 -14.79 0.88
CA GLY A 243 -6.78 -15.36 0.18
C GLY A 243 -5.64 -14.36 -0.01
N VAL A 244 -5.97 -13.09 -0.29
CA VAL A 244 -4.98 -11.99 -0.35
C VAL A 244 -4.29 -11.81 1.01
N PHE A 245 -5.04 -11.84 2.11
CA PHE A 245 -4.48 -11.72 3.45
C PHE A 245 -3.59 -12.91 3.83
N GLU A 246 -3.97 -14.16 3.51
CA GLU A 246 -3.10 -15.32 3.80
C GLU A 246 -1.83 -15.35 2.96
N TRP A 247 -1.87 -14.79 1.75
CA TRP A 247 -0.70 -14.65 0.89
C TRP A 247 0.30 -13.62 1.41
N ALA A 248 -0.20 -12.51 1.95
CA ALA A 248 0.58 -11.37 2.42
C ALA A 248 1.34 -11.66 3.73
#